data_AF-A0A1Q9TVN2-F1
#
_entry.id   AF-A0A1Q9TVN2-F1
#
_cell.length_a   1.000
_cell.length_b   1.000
_cell.length_c   1.000
_cell.angle_alpha   90.00
_cell.angle_beta   90.00
_cell.angle_gamma   90.00
#
_symmetry.space_group_name_H-M   'P 1'
#
loop_
_entity.id
_entity.type
_entity.pdbx_description
1 polymer ?
#
loop_
_entity_poly.entity_id
_entity_poly.type
_entity_poly.pdbx_seq_one_letter_code
_entity_poly.pdbx_strand_id
1 'polypeptide(L)'
;MSDYPTDLSGLSGSRLVRLFLEAVDTPRTTPAEWAEFFDFKARVFAMIAERDGNPDAAKAAERARTNRDRVLNEIADGGEV
;
A
#
# COMPACT_ATOMS: atom_id res chain seq x y z
N MET A 1 -10.46 10.09 2.73
CA MET A 1 -9.87 10.39 1.40
C MET A 1 -8.39 10.28 1.63
N SER A 2 -7.72 9.33 0.98
CA SER A 2 -6.30 9.07 1.21
C SER A 2 -5.44 10.07 0.46
N ASP A 3 -4.35 10.53 1.07
CA ASP A 3 -3.39 11.45 0.45
C ASP A 3 -2.47 10.77 -0.58
N TYR A 4 -2.56 9.43 -0.70
CA TYR A 4 -1.76 8.69 -1.67
C TYR A 4 -2.26 8.86 -3.11
N PRO A 5 -1.36 9.02 -4.10
CA PRO A 5 -1.75 9.12 -5.51
C PRO A 5 -2.56 7.89 -5.96
N THR A 6 -3.64 8.13 -6.70
CA THR A 6 -4.49 7.06 -7.25
C THR A 6 -3.92 6.50 -8.55
N ASP A 7 -3.42 7.37 -9.43
CA ASP A 7 -2.80 6.98 -10.69
C ASP A 7 -1.27 6.91 -10.55
N LEU A 8 -0.73 5.72 -10.77
CA LEU A 8 0.69 5.40 -10.72
C LEU A 8 1.24 5.00 -12.08
N SER A 9 0.38 4.85 -13.10
CA SER A 9 0.70 4.23 -14.39
C SER A 9 1.77 5.00 -15.18
N GLY A 10 1.79 6.33 -15.04
CA GLY A 10 2.75 7.21 -15.72
C GLY A 10 4.12 7.33 -15.04
N LEU A 11 4.33 6.71 -13.88
CA LEU A 11 5.55 6.92 -13.07
C LEU A 11 6.67 5.96 -13.45
N SER A 12 7.93 6.43 -13.36
CA SER A 12 9.11 5.55 -13.47
C SER A 12 9.24 4.64 -12.25
N GLY A 13 9.91 3.49 -12.36
CA GLY A 13 10.20 2.61 -11.22
C GLY A 13 10.90 3.36 -10.07
N SER A 14 11.86 4.23 -10.38
CA SER A 14 12.52 5.08 -9.38
C SER A 14 11.60 6.12 -8.73
N ARG A 15 10.61 6.65 -9.46
CA ARG A 15 9.59 7.55 -8.90
C ARG A 15 8.63 6.80 -7.99
N LEU A 16 8.22 5.58 -8.37
CA LEU A 16 7.41 4.70 -7.53
C LEU A 16 8.10 4.40 -6.20
N VAL A 17 9.39 4.06 -6.23
CA VAL A 17 10.19 3.81 -5.02
C VAL A 17 10.28 5.06 -4.15
N ARG A 18 10.55 6.24 -4.73
CA ARG A 18 10.61 7.50 -3.96
C ARG A 18 9.29 7.81 -3.25
N LEU A 19 8.17 7.72 -3.97
CA LEU A 19 6.84 7.92 -3.36
C LEU A 19 6.56 6.92 -2.24
N PHE A 20 6.97 5.66 -2.41
CA PHE A 20 6.84 4.67 -1.36
C PHE A 20 7.67 5.01 -0.12
N LEU A 21 8.91 5.47 -0.29
CA LEU A 21 9.77 5.87 0.84
C LEU A 21 9.21 7.10 1.56
N GLU A 22 8.76 8.12 0.83
CA GLU A 22 8.08 9.29 1.41
C GLU A 22 6.83 8.89 2.20
N ALA A 23 6.04 7.95 1.66
CA ALA A 23 4.90 7.41 2.36
C ALA A 23 5.33 6.68 3.64
N VAL A 24 6.35 5.81 3.60
CA VAL A 24 6.84 5.05 4.77
C VAL A 24 7.17 5.98 5.94
N ASP A 25 7.81 7.11 5.68
CA ASP A 25 8.20 8.10 6.70
C ASP A 25 7.01 8.87 7.31
N THR A 26 5.84 8.80 6.68
CA THR A 26 4.62 9.43 7.22
C THR A 26 4.10 8.62 8.41
N PRO A 27 3.95 9.23 9.61
CA PRO A 27 3.42 8.55 10.78
C PRO A 27 1.95 8.16 10.57
N ARG A 28 1.58 6.98 11.05
CA ARG A 28 0.20 6.47 11.03
C ARG A 28 -0.21 6.12 12.45
N THR A 29 -1.34 6.65 12.89
CA THR A 29 -1.83 6.55 14.26
C THR A 29 -3.14 5.79 14.38
N THR A 30 -3.86 5.65 13.26
CA THR A 30 -5.15 4.98 13.22
C THR A 30 -5.13 3.74 12.33
N PRO A 31 -5.97 2.73 12.61
CA PRO A 31 -6.15 1.59 11.72
C PRO A 31 -6.55 1.99 10.29
N ALA A 32 -7.39 3.03 10.13
CA ALA A 32 -7.79 3.50 8.80
C ALA A 32 -6.60 4.00 7.98
N GLU A 33 -5.70 4.78 8.58
CA GLU A 33 -4.46 5.22 7.94
C GLU A 33 -3.53 4.04 7.58
N TRP A 34 -3.50 3.01 8.42
CA TRP A 34 -2.77 1.77 8.12
C TRP A 34 -3.36 1.00 6.94
N ALA A 35 -4.69 0.88 6.86
CA ALA A 35 -5.37 0.24 5.73
C ALA A 35 -5.11 0.98 4.42
N GLU A 36 -5.19 2.31 4.43
CA GLU A 36 -4.88 3.15 3.27
C GLU A 36 -3.41 3.01 2.83
N PHE A 37 -2.48 2.94 3.78
CA PHE A 37 -1.07 2.72 3.45
C PHE A 37 -0.81 1.35 2.84
N PHE A 38 -1.42 0.29 3.39
CA PHE A 38 -1.25 -1.04 2.83
C PHE A 38 -1.85 -1.17 1.43
N ASP A 39 -2.97 -0.50 1.16
CA ASP A 39 -3.52 -0.36 -0.18
C ASP A 39 -2.53 0.33 -1.14
N PHE A 40 -2.00 1.48 -0.74
CA PHE A 40 -1.01 2.22 -1.53
C PHE A 40 0.26 1.39 -1.79
N LYS A 41 0.79 0.74 -0.75
CA LYS A 41 1.93 -0.17 -0.86
C LYS A 41 1.65 -1.29 -1.86
N ALA A 42 0.47 -1.91 -1.81
CA ALA A 42 0.10 -2.97 -2.74
C ALA A 42 0.11 -2.48 -4.20
N ARG A 43 -0.43 -1.28 -4.45
CA ARG A 43 -0.46 -0.66 -5.79
C ARG A 43 0.95 -0.35 -6.31
N VAL A 44 1.83 0.22 -5.48
CA VAL A 44 3.22 0.51 -5.88
C VAL A 44 3.97 -0.76 -6.25
N PHE A 45 3.91 -1.80 -5.41
CA PHE A 45 4.65 -3.03 -5.67
C PHE A 45 4.08 -3.84 -6.83
N ALA A 46 2.76 -3.77 -7.07
CA ALA A 46 2.16 -4.36 -8.27
C ALA A 46 2.70 -3.69 -9.56
N MET A 47 2.75 -2.36 -9.58
CA MET A 47 3.32 -1.61 -10.72
C MET A 47 4.80 -1.95 -10.96
N ILE A 48 5.59 -2.09 -9.89
CA ILE A 48 7.00 -2.51 -9.99
C ILE A 48 7.09 -3.94 -10.55
N ALA A 49 6.25 -4.85 -10.07
CA ALA A 49 6.23 -6.24 -10.54
C ALA A 49 5.89 -6.33 -12.04
N GLU A 50 4.86 -5.61 -12.48
CA GLU A 50 4.42 -5.59 -13.88
C GLU A 50 5.49 -5.00 -14.80
N ARG A 51 6.16 -3.92 -14.36
CA ARG A 51 7.16 -3.25 -15.19
C ARG A 51 8.49 -3.99 -15.27
N ASP A 52 8.98 -4.43 -14.12
CA ASP A 52 10.34 -4.94 -14.00
C ASP A 52 10.37 -6.48 -14.05
N GLY A 53 9.21 -7.13 -14.16
CA GLY A 53 9.09 -8.59 -14.13
C GLY A 53 9.54 -9.19 -12.79
N ASN A 54 9.40 -8.43 -11.69
CA ASN A 54 9.97 -8.78 -10.40
C ASN A 54 8.98 -9.62 -9.56
N PRO A 55 9.23 -10.94 -9.36
CA PRO A 55 8.32 -11.81 -8.62
C PRO A 55 8.29 -11.50 -7.11
N ASP A 56 9.34 -10.91 -6.56
CA ASP A 56 9.36 -10.53 -5.14
C ASP A 56 8.54 -9.26 -4.90
N ALA A 57 8.49 -8.34 -5.87
CA ALA A 57 7.57 -7.22 -5.85
C ALA A 57 6.11 -7.71 -5.89
N ALA A 58 5.80 -8.74 -6.68
CA ALA A 58 4.46 -9.33 -6.72
C ALA A 58 4.06 -9.91 -5.34
N LYS A 59 4.95 -10.68 -4.69
CA LYS A 59 4.74 -11.20 -3.33
C LYS A 59 4.55 -10.07 -2.31
N ALA A 60 5.32 -8.98 -2.44
CA ALA A 60 5.19 -7.82 -1.56
C ALA A 60 3.82 -7.14 -1.73
N ALA A 61 3.31 -7.05 -2.96
CA ALA A 61 1.98 -6.53 -3.23
C ALA A 61 0.88 -7.41 -2.60
N GLU A 62 0.97 -8.72 -2.72
CA GLU A 62 0.01 -9.64 -2.08
C GLU A 62 0.03 -9.53 -0.57
N ARG A 63 1.22 -9.55 0.06
CA ARG A 63 1.34 -9.37 1.51
C ARG A 63 0.75 -8.05 1.99
N ALA A 64 0.91 -6.99 1.21
CA ALA A 64 0.31 -5.69 1.53
C ALA A 64 -1.22 -5.76 1.48
N ARG A 65 -1.81 -6.43 0.48
CA ARG A 65 -3.27 -6.67 0.43
C ARG A 65 -3.76 -7.46 1.65
N THR A 66 -3.08 -8.55 2.01
CA THR A 66 -3.43 -9.33 3.20
C THR A 66 -3.39 -8.50 4.48
N ASN A 67 -2.37 -7.65 4.65
CA ASN A 67 -2.28 -6.76 5.81
C ASN A 67 -3.39 -5.71 5.82
N ARG A 68 -3.74 -5.14 4.66
CA ARG A 68 -4.88 -4.24 4.53
C ARG A 68 -6.16 -4.93 5.00
N ASP A 69 -6.43 -6.11 4.48
CA ASP A 69 -7.65 -6.87 4.80
C ASP A 69 -7.71 -7.20 6.28
N ARG A 70 -6.59 -7.58 6.88
CA ARG A 70 -6.49 -7.78 8.33
C ARG A 70 -6.85 -6.52 9.11
N VAL A 71 -6.29 -5.37 8.75
CA VAL A 71 -6.57 -4.10 9.44
C VAL A 71 -8.03 -3.70 9.28
N LEU A 72 -8.61 -3.90 8.09
CA LEU A 72 -10.03 -3.63 7.85
C LEU A 72 -10.94 -4.55 8.67
N ASN A 73 -10.59 -5.82 8.82
CA ASN A 73 -11.32 -6.74 9.70
C ASN A 73 -11.21 -6.33 11.17
N GLU A 74 -10.03 -5.93 11.64
CA GLU A 74 -9.84 -5.41 13.00
C GLU A 74 -10.69 -4.15 13.27
N ILE A 75 -10.86 -3.27 12.26
CA ILE A 75 -11.77 -2.11 12.34
C ILE A 75 -13.23 -2.55 12.42
N ALA A 76 -13.64 -3.52 11.60
CA ALA A 76 -15.01 -4.02 11.56
C ALA A 76 -15.40 -4.73 12.87
N ASP A 77 -14.51 -5.55 13.40
CA ASP A 77 -14.72 -6.30 14.65
C ASP A 77 -14.63 -5.40 15.89
N GLY A 78 -13.80 -4.34 15.84
CA GLY A 78 -13.67 -3.34 16.91
C GLY A 78 -14.81 -2.31 16.99
N GLY A 79 -15.80 -2.40 16.11
CA GLY A 79 -17.02 -1.57 16.09
C GLY A 79 -18.19 -2.16 16.89
N GLU A 80 -18.08 -3.37 17.44
CA GLU A 80 -19.04 -3.97 18.38
C GLU A 80 -18.55 -3.80 19.84
N VAL A 81 -18.76 -2.62 20.43
CA VAL A 81 -18.87 -2.43 21.90
C VAL A 81 -19.83 -1.30 22.25
#